data_AF-A0A538KLK8-F1
#
_entry.id   AF-A0A538KLK8-F1
#
_cell.length_a   1.000
_cell.length_b   1.000
_cell.length_c   1.000
_cell.angle_alpha   90.00
_cell.angle_beta   90.00
_cell.angle_gamma   90.00
#
_symmetry.space_group_name_H-M   'P 1'
#
loop_
_entity.id
_entity.type
_entity.pdbx_description
1 polymer ?
#
loop_
_entity_poly.entity_id
_entity_poly.type
_entity_poly.pdbx_seq_one_letter_code
_entity_poly.pdbx_strand_id
1 'polypeptide(L)'
;MLLALLAILVAGSGTGSIAGRVTTAPTCPVEQEGHPCPPRPYAAHVTASAGGREVAAADAADDGRYRMEVPAADYTVCANPRSGSSFPRQECRDAHVDAGRDTDVDLVMDSGIRGASGGGGGPPRAERPPIVSDPIPFPARRKHEMRLYARRHYGLDRYTLVHPHVIVEHVTATSTYRATWNTFASDAPDPELHERPGTCSHFVVDPAGQIHQLVPLGLMCRHTVGLNWTAIGIEHVGLSDGQVMGDRAQLAASLKLTCWLRSRYGIALRNVIGHNESLSSPYHHERVARLRHQTHGDMRHATMTRYRAALRRACGA
;
A
#
# COMPACT_ATOMS: atom_id res chain seq x y z
N MET A 1 -1.58 -66.11 -9.65
CA MET A 1 -1.74 -64.68 -9.98
C MET A 1 -2.36 -63.99 -8.77
N LEU A 2 -1.53 -63.31 -7.99
CA LEU A 2 -1.91 -62.63 -6.75
C LEU A 2 -2.51 -61.26 -7.11
N LEU A 3 -3.78 -61.01 -6.77
CA LEU A 3 -4.35 -59.67 -6.80
C LEU A 3 -3.81 -58.89 -5.58
N ALA A 4 -2.97 -57.89 -5.82
CA ALA A 4 -2.62 -56.91 -4.82
C ALA A 4 -3.76 -55.88 -4.71
N LEU A 5 -4.53 -55.94 -3.60
CA LEU A 5 -5.37 -54.83 -3.17
C LEU A 5 -4.44 -53.68 -2.76
N LEU A 6 -4.34 -52.66 -3.61
CA LEU A 6 -3.75 -51.38 -3.23
C LEU A 6 -4.77 -50.64 -2.36
N ALA A 7 -4.70 -50.83 -1.05
CA ALA A 7 -5.43 -50.00 -0.11
C ALA A 7 -4.81 -48.59 -0.17
N ILE A 8 -5.47 -47.67 -0.87
CA ILE A 8 -5.19 -46.25 -0.76
C ILE A 8 -5.55 -45.85 0.66
N LEU A 9 -4.55 -45.72 1.54
CA LEU A 9 -4.72 -44.98 2.78
C LEU A 9 -5.03 -43.53 2.38
N VAL A 10 -6.31 -43.18 2.37
CA VAL A 10 -6.72 -41.80 2.51
C VAL A 10 -6.34 -41.43 3.95
N ALA A 11 -5.18 -40.80 4.12
CA ALA A 11 -4.86 -40.12 5.36
C ALA A 11 -6.04 -39.18 5.62
N GLY A 12 -6.79 -39.43 6.69
CA GLY A 12 -7.90 -38.56 7.07
C GLY A 12 -7.33 -37.17 7.30
N SER A 13 -7.54 -36.27 6.34
CA SER A 13 -7.24 -34.86 6.48
C SER A 13 -8.11 -34.36 7.62
N GLY A 14 -7.55 -34.24 8.83
CA GLY A 14 -8.32 -33.77 9.97
C GLY A 14 -8.97 -32.43 9.65
N THR A 15 -10.18 -32.21 10.14
CA THR A 15 -10.88 -30.94 9.96
C THR A 15 -10.43 -29.93 11.01
N GLY A 16 -10.36 -28.66 10.63
CA GLY A 16 -10.28 -27.51 11.55
C GLY A 16 -11.47 -26.59 11.33
N SER A 17 -11.44 -25.41 11.94
CA SER A 17 -12.47 -24.39 11.73
C SER A 17 -11.88 -23.04 11.34
N ILE A 18 -12.61 -22.30 10.52
CA ILE A 18 -12.36 -20.88 10.25
C ILE A 18 -13.50 -20.13 10.92
N ALA A 19 -13.17 -19.16 11.77
CA ALA A 19 -14.14 -18.31 12.45
C ALA A 19 -13.67 -16.85 12.41
N GLY A 20 -14.58 -15.91 12.61
CA GLY A 20 -14.17 -14.50 12.71
C GLY A 20 -15.35 -13.55 12.65
N ARG A 21 -15.05 -12.27 12.45
CA ARG A 21 -16.04 -11.23 12.19
C ARG A 21 -15.85 -10.58 10.83
N VAL A 22 -16.98 -10.40 10.16
CA VAL A 22 -17.13 -9.51 9.02
C VAL A 22 -17.57 -8.15 9.54
N THR A 23 -16.78 -7.13 9.23
CA THR A 23 -17.11 -5.73 9.56
C THR A 23 -17.00 -4.86 8.32
N THR A 24 -17.65 -3.70 8.36
CA THR A 24 -17.49 -2.65 7.36
C THR A 24 -16.72 -1.48 7.95
N ALA A 25 -15.75 -0.98 7.20
CA ALA A 25 -15.01 0.23 7.51
C ALA A 25 -14.62 0.98 6.22
N PRO A 26 -14.46 2.30 6.25
CA PRO A 26 -14.75 3.21 7.37
C PRO A 26 -16.26 3.35 7.63
N THR A 27 -16.69 3.63 8.86
CA THR A 27 -18.13 3.85 9.19
C THR A 27 -18.50 5.32 9.29
N CYS A 28 -17.51 6.20 9.21
CA CYS A 28 -17.71 7.62 9.02
C CYS A 28 -16.71 8.20 8.02
N PRO A 29 -17.03 9.36 7.42
CA PRO A 29 -16.20 9.97 6.38
C PRO A 29 -14.80 10.41 6.88
N VAL A 30 -14.72 10.95 8.10
CA VAL A 30 -13.50 11.37 8.79
C VAL A 30 -13.69 11.05 10.27
N GLU A 31 -12.79 10.26 10.85
CA GLU A 31 -12.76 10.04 12.30
C GLU A 31 -12.22 11.30 12.98
N GLN A 32 -12.96 11.82 13.98
CA GLN A 32 -12.56 13.02 14.72
C GLN A 32 -11.99 12.62 16.08
N GLU A 33 -11.05 13.41 16.58
CA GLU A 33 -10.52 13.23 17.94
C GLU A 33 -11.67 13.26 18.96
N GLY A 34 -11.75 12.24 19.82
CA GLY A 34 -12.83 12.05 20.79
C GLY A 34 -14.13 11.44 20.24
N HIS A 35 -14.26 11.23 18.92
CA HIS A 35 -15.44 10.65 18.27
C HIS A 35 -15.03 9.51 17.33
N PRO A 36 -14.65 8.34 17.89
CA PRO A 36 -14.21 7.20 17.10
C PRO A 36 -15.36 6.66 16.26
N CYS A 37 -15.02 6.16 15.07
CA CYS A 37 -15.97 5.55 14.14
C CYS A 37 -15.61 4.06 13.97
N PRO A 38 -15.94 3.22 14.97
CA PRO A 38 -15.53 1.82 14.94
C PRO A 38 -16.14 1.10 13.73
N PRO A 39 -15.45 0.07 13.20
CA PRO A 39 -16.02 -0.82 12.20
C PRO A 39 -17.36 -1.39 12.68
N ARG A 40 -18.34 -1.46 11.79
CA ARG A 40 -19.68 -1.99 12.10
C ARG A 40 -19.78 -3.44 11.64
N PRO A 41 -20.39 -4.34 12.42
CA PRO A 41 -20.71 -5.68 11.94
C PRO A 41 -21.49 -5.65 10.63
N TYR A 42 -21.25 -6.65 9.77
CA TYR A 42 -21.92 -6.73 8.48
C TYR A 42 -22.25 -8.18 8.13
N ALA A 43 -23.52 -8.43 7.81
CA ALA A 43 -23.99 -9.72 7.33
C ALA A 43 -23.56 -9.93 5.87
N ALA A 44 -22.69 -10.91 5.64
CA ALA A 44 -22.09 -11.24 4.36
C ALA A 44 -22.16 -12.75 4.10
N HIS A 45 -21.98 -13.14 2.84
CA HIS A 45 -21.75 -14.53 2.48
C HIS A 45 -20.24 -14.79 2.44
N VAL A 46 -19.74 -15.65 3.32
CA VAL A 46 -18.31 -15.94 3.45
C VAL A 46 -17.98 -17.27 2.80
N THR A 47 -17.00 -17.30 1.91
CA THR A 47 -16.55 -18.50 1.20
C THR A 47 -15.10 -18.81 1.54
N ALA A 48 -14.74 -20.09 1.63
CA ALA A 48 -13.36 -20.55 1.74
C ALA A 48 -13.02 -21.41 0.52
N SER A 49 -11.98 -21.01 -0.22
CA SER A 49 -11.57 -21.66 -1.46
C SER A 49 -10.14 -22.19 -1.37
N ALA A 50 -9.90 -23.41 -1.85
CA ALA A 50 -8.58 -24.02 -1.95
C ALA A 50 -8.29 -24.35 -3.42
N GLY A 51 -7.14 -23.92 -3.94
CA GLY A 51 -6.79 -24.10 -5.35
C GLY A 51 -7.79 -23.46 -6.32
N GLY A 52 -8.46 -22.38 -5.92
CA GLY A 52 -9.46 -21.66 -6.73
C GLY A 52 -10.85 -22.31 -6.75
N ARG A 53 -11.07 -23.40 -6.01
CA ARG A 53 -12.39 -24.04 -5.86
C ARG A 53 -12.95 -23.76 -4.48
N GLU A 54 -14.21 -23.36 -4.40
CA GLU A 54 -14.92 -23.26 -3.12
C GLU A 54 -15.00 -24.63 -2.44
N VAL A 55 -14.62 -24.67 -1.16
CA VAL A 55 -14.60 -25.86 -0.32
C VAL A 55 -15.69 -25.78 0.75
N ALA A 56 -15.93 -24.60 1.30
CA ALA A 56 -17.00 -24.35 2.26
C ALA A 56 -17.49 -22.91 2.16
N ALA A 57 -18.69 -22.67 2.67
CA ALA A 57 -19.24 -21.34 2.84
C ALA A 57 -20.07 -21.26 4.13
N ALA A 58 -20.14 -20.06 4.70
CA ALA A 58 -21.01 -19.75 5.81
C ALA A 58 -21.51 -18.32 5.70
N ASP A 59 -22.67 -18.08 6.27
CA ASP A 59 -23.23 -16.75 6.38
C ASP A 59 -22.76 -16.09 7.67
N ALA A 60 -22.20 -14.88 7.55
CA ALA A 60 -22.00 -14.02 8.71
C ALA A 60 -23.36 -13.51 9.20
N ALA A 61 -23.61 -13.66 10.50
CA ALA A 61 -24.83 -13.20 11.16
C ALA A 61 -24.87 -11.65 11.23
N ASP A 62 -25.97 -11.09 11.74
CA ASP A 62 -26.16 -9.64 11.88
C ASP A 62 -25.12 -8.99 12.82
N ASP A 63 -24.56 -9.76 13.76
CA ASP A 63 -23.45 -9.33 14.62
C ASP A 63 -22.07 -9.53 13.96
N GLY A 64 -22.06 -9.89 12.68
CA GLY A 64 -20.90 -10.08 11.82
C GLY A 64 -20.15 -11.37 12.06
N ARG A 65 -20.53 -12.21 13.04
CA ARG A 65 -19.82 -13.45 13.32
C ARG A 65 -20.12 -14.51 12.28
N TYR A 66 -19.10 -15.26 11.88
CA TYR A 66 -19.23 -16.45 11.06
C TYR A 66 -18.33 -17.56 11.58
N ARG A 67 -18.66 -18.80 11.22
CA ARG A 67 -17.82 -19.98 11.45
C ARG A 67 -18.12 -21.02 10.37
N MET A 68 -17.09 -21.71 9.90
CA MET A 68 -17.20 -22.86 9.00
C MET A 68 -16.16 -23.91 9.35
N GLU A 69 -16.52 -25.19 9.17
CA GLU A 69 -15.58 -26.29 9.27
C GLU A 69 -14.97 -26.58 7.90
N VAL A 70 -13.66 -26.77 7.86
CA VAL A 70 -12.91 -27.07 6.63
C VAL A 70 -11.83 -28.11 6.89
N PRO A 71 -11.44 -28.91 5.88
CA PRO A 71 -10.23 -29.73 5.97
C PRO A 71 -8.99 -28.91 6.33
N ALA A 72 -7.98 -29.54 6.94
CA ALA A 72 -6.69 -28.89 7.12
C ALA A 72 -6.02 -28.61 5.76
N ALA A 73 -5.86 -27.34 5.41
CA ALA A 73 -5.25 -26.86 4.16
C ALA A 73 -5.02 -25.33 4.20
N ASP A 74 -4.47 -24.79 3.11
CA ASP A 74 -4.46 -23.36 2.82
C ASP A 74 -5.74 -22.95 2.08
N TYR A 75 -6.33 -21.84 2.52
CA TYR A 75 -7.56 -21.28 1.98
C TYR A 75 -7.40 -19.80 1.64
N THR A 76 -8.12 -19.35 0.62
CA THR A 76 -8.52 -17.95 0.46
C THR A 76 -9.95 -17.82 0.96
N VAL A 77 -10.15 -17.00 1.99
CA VAL A 77 -11.45 -16.73 2.63
C VAL A 77 -11.97 -15.38 2.17
N CYS A 78 -13.14 -15.34 1.54
CA CYS A 78 -13.72 -14.12 0.98
C CYS A 78 -15.08 -13.79 1.60
N ALA A 79 -15.27 -12.55 2.06
CA ALA A 79 -16.58 -12.01 2.41
C ALA A 79 -17.18 -11.33 1.18
N ASN A 80 -18.37 -11.78 0.78
CA ASN A 80 -19.12 -11.27 -0.36
C ASN A 80 -20.35 -10.51 0.12
N PRO A 81 -20.61 -9.30 -0.41
CA PRO A 81 -21.83 -8.56 -0.07
C PRO A 81 -23.06 -9.35 -0.54
N ARG A 82 -24.11 -9.37 0.30
CA ARG A 82 -25.38 -10.05 -0.05
C ARG A 82 -26.16 -9.34 -1.15
N SER A 83 -25.90 -8.04 -1.34
CA SER A 83 -26.51 -7.20 -2.37
C SER A 83 -25.56 -7.02 -3.55
N GLY A 84 -26.10 -6.98 -4.78
CA GLY A 84 -25.36 -6.61 -6.00
C GLY A 84 -24.96 -5.13 -6.08
N SER A 85 -24.93 -4.43 -4.95
CA SER A 85 -24.47 -3.05 -4.82
C SER A 85 -22.94 -2.99 -5.00
N SER A 86 -22.43 -1.86 -5.48
CA SER A 86 -20.98 -1.67 -5.65
C SER A 86 -20.18 -1.65 -4.34
N PHE A 87 -20.87 -1.54 -3.20
CA PHE A 87 -20.33 -1.53 -1.86
C PHE A 87 -21.26 -2.25 -0.86
N PRO A 88 -20.72 -2.78 0.27
CA PRO A 88 -19.29 -2.87 0.55
C PRO A 88 -18.59 -3.84 -0.40
N ARG A 89 -17.29 -3.63 -0.69
CA ARG A 89 -16.57 -4.46 -1.66
C ARG A 89 -16.21 -5.81 -1.06
N GLN A 90 -16.11 -6.82 -1.93
CA GLN A 90 -15.56 -8.11 -1.57
C GLN A 90 -14.17 -7.92 -0.93
N GLU A 91 -13.94 -8.61 0.18
CA GLU A 91 -12.67 -8.66 0.89
C GLU A 91 -12.24 -10.11 1.00
N CYS A 92 -10.98 -10.41 0.69
CA CYS A 92 -10.43 -11.77 0.75
C CYS A 92 -9.14 -11.80 1.57
N ARG A 93 -8.94 -12.87 2.34
CA ARG A 93 -7.73 -13.13 3.11
C ARG A 93 -7.31 -14.59 3.04
N ASP A 94 -6.01 -14.81 2.94
CA ASP A 94 -5.47 -16.16 2.98
C ASP A 94 -5.30 -16.63 4.43
N ALA A 95 -5.57 -17.91 4.67
CA ALA A 95 -5.51 -18.54 5.97
C ALA A 95 -5.04 -20.01 5.86
N HIS A 96 -4.19 -20.42 6.79
CA HIS A 96 -3.81 -21.82 6.96
C HIS A 96 -4.65 -22.45 8.09
N VAL A 97 -5.18 -23.64 7.86
CA VAL A 97 -5.98 -24.37 8.84
C VAL A 97 -5.27 -25.66 9.22
N ASP A 98 -4.97 -25.81 10.51
CA ASP A 98 -4.49 -27.05 11.11
C ASP A 98 -5.68 -27.93 11.52
N ALA A 99 -5.50 -29.25 11.48
CA ALA A 99 -6.49 -30.20 11.99
C ALA A 99 -6.74 -29.98 13.51
N GLY A 100 -8.02 -29.93 13.89
CA GLY A 100 -8.48 -29.77 15.26
C GLY A 100 -8.29 -28.37 15.86
N ARG A 101 -7.89 -27.37 15.05
CA ARG A 101 -7.70 -25.98 15.51
C ARG A 101 -8.74 -25.03 14.93
N ASP A 102 -8.98 -23.97 15.68
CA ASP A 102 -9.74 -22.80 15.25
C ASP A 102 -8.77 -21.76 14.68
N THR A 103 -9.03 -21.31 13.46
CA THR A 103 -8.29 -20.25 12.77
C THR A 103 -9.17 -19.00 12.70
N ASP A 104 -8.73 -17.93 13.36
CA ASP A 104 -9.44 -16.65 13.35
C ASP A 104 -9.09 -15.81 12.10
N VAL A 105 -10.12 -15.43 11.33
CA VAL A 105 -10.01 -14.64 10.10
C VAL A 105 -11.05 -13.51 10.12
N ASP A 106 -10.63 -12.33 10.56
CA ASP A 106 -11.45 -11.12 10.48
C ASP A 106 -11.36 -10.47 9.09
N LEU A 107 -12.52 -10.12 8.54
CA LEU A 107 -12.68 -9.54 7.21
C LEU A 107 -13.26 -8.13 7.34
N VAL A 108 -12.53 -7.13 6.85
CA VAL A 108 -12.95 -5.72 6.90
C VAL A 108 -13.31 -5.27 5.50
N MET A 109 -14.60 -5.28 5.19
CA MET A 109 -15.10 -4.89 3.89
C MET A 109 -15.12 -3.36 3.74
N ASP A 110 -14.63 -2.85 2.62
CA ASP A 110 -14.64 -1.42 2.32
C ASP A 110 -16.08 -0.94 2.12
N SER A 111 -16.59 -0.14 3.05
CA SER A 111 -17.96 0.40 3.01
C SER A 111 -18.20 1.38 1.85
N GLY A 112 -17.13 1.89 1.24
CA GLY A 112 -17.21 2.97 0.25
C GLY A 112 -17.43 4.36 0.85
N ILE A 113 -17.62 4.48 2.16
CA ILE A 113 -17.68 5.78 2.83
C ILE A 113 -16.33 6.48 2.66
N ARG A 114 -16.39 7.74 2.24
CA ARG A 114 -15.26 8.66 2.14
C ARG A 114 -15.75 10.01 2.69
N GLY A 115 -14.83 10.79 3.28
CA GLY A 115 -14.99 12.21 3.69
C GLY A 115 -16.11 12.94 2.94
N ALA A 116 -17.03 13.62 3.64
CA ALA A 116 -18.23 14.24 3.07
C ALA A 116 -17.97 14.86 1.68
N SER A 117 -18.56 14.28 0.66
CA SER A 117 -18.87 14.96 -0.59
C SER A 117 -20.38 14.88 -0.75
N GLY A 118 -21.05 15.99 -0.46
CA GLY A 118 -22.46 16.17 -0.79
C GLY A 118 -22.70 15.87 -2.27
N GLY A 119 -23.93 15.46 -2.58
CA GLY A 119 -24.38 15.23 -3.95
C GLY A 119 -24.01 16.42 -4.85
N GLY A 120 -23.12 16.14 -5.79
CA GLY A 120 -22.58 17.08 -6.76
C GLY A 120 -21.41 16.39 -7.41
N GLY A 121 -21.44 16.19 -8.73
CA GLY A 121 -20.41 15.47 -9.47
C GLY A 121 -19.02 15.99 -9.10
N GLY A 122 -18.31 15.23 -8.26
CA GLY A 122 -16.90 15.48 -8.02
C GLY A 122 -16.13 15.27 -9.33
N PRO A 123 -15.01 15.98 -9.54
CA PRO A 123 -14.18 15.74 -10.71
C PRO A 123 -13.87 14.25 -10.82
N PRO A 124 -13.90 13.68 -12.04
CA PRO A 124 -13.67 12.26 -12.24
C PRO A 124 -12.39 11.82 -11.52
N ARG A 125 -12.47 10.71 -10.78
CA ARG A 125 -11.29 10.10 -10.15
C ARG A 125 -10.23 9.92 -11.22
N ALA A 126 -9.05 10.51 -11.02
CA ALA A 126 -7.95 10.40 -11.96
C ALA A 126 -7.67 8.92 -12.32
N GLU A 127 -7.63 8.63 -13.61
CA GLU A 127 -7.39 7.28 -14.12
C GLU A 127 -5.98 6.80 -13.77
N ARG A 128 -5.82 5.49 -13.55
CA ARG A 128 -4.50 4.90 -13.33
C ARG A 128 -3.70 5.01 -14.64
N PRO A 129 -2.53 5.67 -14.66
CA PRO A 129 -1.72 5.71 -15.87
C PRO A 129 -1.14 4.31 -16.18
N PRO A 130 -0.68 4.08 -17.43
CA PRO A 130 0.11 2.90 -17.74
C PRO A 130 1.34 2.83 -16.82
N ILE A 131 1.46 1.72 -16.09
CA ILE A 131 2.52 1.48 -15.13
C ILE A 131 3.14 0.11 -15.45
N VAL A 132 4.45 0.10 -15.67
CA VAL A 132 5.22 -1.13 -15.80
C VAL A 132 5.54 -1.65 -14.40
N SER A 133 5.25 -2.93 -14.18
CA SER A 133 5.69 -3.62 -12.96
C SER A 133 7.13 -4.06 -13.13
N ASP A 134 8.06 -3.49 -12.37
CA ASP A 134 9.47 -3.86 -12.38
C ASP A 134 10.03 -3.89 -10.94
N PRO A 135 9.60 -4.88 -10.14
CA PRO A 135 9.83 -4.89 -8.71
C PRO A 135 11.32 -5.11 -8.38
N ILE A 136 11.82 -4.35 -7.41
CA ILE A 136 13.11 -4.65 -6.77
C ILE A 136 12.96 -5.83 -5.81
N PRO A 137 14.03 -6.59 -5.52
CA PRO A 137 14.01 -7.61 -4.49
C PRO A 137 13.61 -7.04 -3.12
N PHE A 138 12.55 -7.61 -2.53
CA PHE A 138 12.07 -7.26 -1.19
C PHE A 138 11.85 -8.51 -0.32
N PRO A 139 12.90 -9.33 -0.11
CA PRO A 139 12.79 -10.59 0.62
C PRO A 139 12.44 -10.37 2.09
N ALA A 140 12.14 -11.46 2.81
CA ALA A 140 11.81 -11.43 4.24
C ALA A 140 12.85 -10.66 5.08
N ARG A 141 14.15 -10.77 4.73
CA ARG A 141 15.22 -9.99 5.36
C ARG A 141 15.02 -8.48 5.25
N ARG A 142 14.74 -7.95 4.05
CA ARG A 142 14.50 -6.51 3.85
C ARG A 142 13.23 -6.03 4.55
N LYS A 143 12.18 -6.87 4.61
CA LYS A 143 10.96 -6.59 5.40
C LYS A 143 11.28 -6.51 6.90
N HIS A 144 12.13 -7.42 7.41
CA HIS A 144 12.58 -7.38 8.80
C HIS A 144 13.41 -6.13 9.10
N GLU A 145 14.36 -5.78 8.21
CA GLU A 145 15.13 -4.53 8.30
C GLU A 145 14.21 -3.31 8.33
N MET A 146 13.21 -3.24 7.45
CA MET A 146 12.22 -2.15 7.43
C MET A 146 11.40 -2.06 8.72
N ARG A 147 11.02 -3.20 9.32
CA ARG A 147 10.33 -3.20 10.62
C ARG A 147 11.22 -2.67 11.75
N LEU A 148 12.49 -3.07 11.78
CA LEU A 148 13.45 -2.55 12.77
C LEU A 148 13.70 -1.05 12.58
N TYR A 149 13.85 -0.61 11.33
CA TYR A 149 13.95 0.79 10.95
C TYR A 149 12.72 1.58 11.42
N ALA A 150 11.51 1.13 11.10
CA ALA A 150 10.28 1.80 11.51
C ALA A 150 10.11 1.86 13.04
N ARG A 151 10.55 0.82 13.76
CA ARG A 151 10.53 0.80 15.23
C ARG A 151 11.47 1.86 15.80
N ARG A 152 12.68 1.98 15.26
CA ARG A 152 13.69 2.95 15.72
C ARG A 152 13.31 4.38 15.35
N HIS A 153 12.90 4.63 14.11
CA HIS A 153 12.65 5.98 13.58
C HIS A 153 11.28 6.54 13.95
N TYR A 154 10.26 5.67 14.04
CA TYR A 154 8.86 6.08 14.17
C TYR A 154 8.14 5.44 15.37
N GLY A 155 8.75 4.46 16.04
CA GLY A 155 8.10 3.68 17.09
C GLY A 155 7.06 2.70 16.59
N LEU A 156 7.08 2.38 15.29
CA LEU A 156 6.11 1.49 14.66
C LEU A 156 6.69 0.10 14.49
N ASP A 157 5.96 -0.92 14.91
CA ASP A 157 6.43 -2.31 14.85
C ASP A 157 5.97 -3.06 13.60
N ARG A 158 6.04 -2.40 12.44
CA ARG A 158 5.56 -2.91 11.15
C ARG A 158 6.45 -2.43 10.01
N TYR A 159 6.48 -3.19 8.92
CA TYR A 159 7.09 -2.78 7.66
C TYR A 159 6.06 -2.31 6.62
N THR A 160 4.77 -2.37 6.95
CA THR A 160 3.68 -2.02 6.03
C THR A 160 3.46 -0.52 5.99
N LEU A 161 3.13 -0.01 4.80
CA LEU A 161 2.65 1.35 4.59
C LEU A 161 1.13 1.33 4.70
N VAL A 162 0.60 2.05 5.68
CA VAL A 162 -0.83 2.11 5.98
C VAL A 162 -1.28 3.55 5.90
N HIS A 163 -2.34 3.81 5.12
CA HIS A 163 -2.93 5.14 4.92
C HIS A 163 -1.88 6.23 4.62
N PRO A 164 -1.23 6.19 3.44
CA PRO A 164 -0.26 7.21 3.08
C PRO A 164 -0.92 8.59 2.98
N HIS A 165 -0.36 9.57 3.67
CA HIS A 165 -0.85 10.95 3.70
C HIS A 165 -0.02 11.91 2.84
N VAL A 166 1.15 11.47 2.37
CA VAL A 166 2.15 12.30 1.67
C VAL A 166 2.62 11.62 0.39
N ILE A 167 2.85 12.39 -0.66
CA ILE A 167 3.63 11.97 -1.84
C ILE A 167 4.89 12.82 -1.84
N VAL A 168 6.05 12.17 -1.92
CA VAL A 168 7.34 12.85 -1.99
C VAL A 168 7.91 12.66 -3.39
N GLU A 169 8.10 13.77 -4.10
CA GLU A 169 8.76 13.83 -5.39
C GLU A 169 10.28 13.95 -5.18
N HIS A 170 11.05 13.18 -5.94
CA HIS A 170 12.51 13.10 -5.86
C HIS A 170 13.19 13.23 -7.22
N VAL A 171 14.49 13.50 -7.21
CA VAL A 171 15.37 13.35 -8.36
C VAL A 171 16.48 12.36 -8.03
N THR A 172 16.66 11.36 -8.90
CA THR A 172 17.61 10.26 -8.67
C THR A 172 19.09 10.67 -8.65
N ALA A 173 19.42 11.85 -9.19
CA ALA A 173 20.79 12.27 -9.50
C ALA A 173 21.56 11.28 -10.39
N THR A 174 20.83 10.54 -11.24
CA THR A 174 21.40 9.62 -12.24
C THR A 174 20.78 9.86 -13.62
N SER A 175 21.46 9.40 -14.67
CA SER A 175 21.00 9.59 -16.05
C SER A 175 20.16 8.43 -16.62
N THR A 176 20.04 7.30 -15.90
CA THR A 176 19.32 6.12 -16.41
C THR A 176 18.45 5.46 -15.35
N TYR A 177 17.32 4.93 -15.81
CA TYR A 177 16.43 4.11 -15.00
C TYR A 177 17.16 2.89 -14.41
N ARG A 178 17.96 2.17 -15.24
CA ARG A 178 18.65 0.95 -14.79
C ARG A 178 19.64 1.22 -13.65
N ALA A 179 20.35 2.35 -13.66
CA ALA A 179 21.23 2.72 -12.56
C ALA A 179 20.44 2.92 -11.25
N THR A 180 19.31 3.63 -11.32
CA THR A 180 18.40 3.82 -10.18
C THR A 180 17.88 2.48 -9.65
N TRP A 181 17.39 1.61 -10.54
CA TRP A 181 16.89 0.28 -10.18
C TRP A 181 17.97 -0.58 -9.51
N ASN A 182 19.20 -0.62 -10.08
CA ASN A 182 20.31 -1.40 -9.53
C ASN A 182 20.68 -0.93 -8.11
N THR A 183 20.70 0.39 -7.88
CA THR A 183 20.93 0.96 -6.54
C THR A 183 19.88 0.47 -5.56
N PHE A 184 18.59 0.59 -5.89
CA PHE A 184 17.50 0.17 -5.01
C PHE A 184 17.42 -1.35 -4.80
N ALA A 185 17.76 -2.13 -5.83
CA ALA A 185 17.77 -3.59 -5.79
C ALA A 185 18.91 -4.15 -4.92
N SER A 186 20.01 -3.42 -4.76
CA SER A 186 21.16 -3.86 -3.96
C SER A 186 20.84 -4.01 -2.46
N ASP A 187 19.85 -3.26 -1.96
CA ASP A 187 19.54 -3.17 -0.52
C ASP A 187 20.80 -2.93 0.35
N ALA A 188 21.78 -2.23 -0.22
CA ALA A 188 22.99 -1.81 0.47
C ALA A 188 22.69 -0.62 1.40
N PRO A 189 23.39 -0.49 2.53
CA PRO A 189 23.33 0.74 3.31
C PRO A 189 23.72 1.91 2.43
N ASP A 190 23.00 3.02 2.53
CA ASP A 190 23.32 4.19 1.73
C ASP A 190 24.65 4.83 2.20
N PRO A 191 25.39 5.48 1.31
CA PRO A 191 26.70 6.05 1.66
C PRO A 191 26.62 7.26 2.58
N GLU A 192 25.46 7.92 2.73
CA GLU A 192 25.33 9.14 3.53
C GLU A 192 24.96 8.85 4.98
N LEU A 193 23.95 8.01 5.20
CA LEU A 193 23.39 7.71 6.51
C LEU A 193 23.87 6.37 7.07
N HIS A 194 24.42 5.51 6.20
CA HIS A 194 24.81 4.13 6.48
C HIS A 194 23.66 3.31 7.09
N GLU A 195 22.43 3.59 6.69
CA GLU A 195 21.21 2.98 7.25
C GLU A 195 20.71 1.79 6.44
N ARG A 196 20.15 0.80 7.13
CA ARG A 196 19.34 -0.28 6.55
C ARG A 196 17.85 -0.12 6.93
N PRO A 197 16.90 -0.57 6.08
CA PRO A 197 17.12 -1.19 4.76
C PRO A 197 17.72 -0.18 3.77
N GLY A 198 18.27 -0.66 2.65
CA GLY A 198 18.76 0.23 1.60
C GLY A 198 17.65 1.12 1.04
N THR A 199 18.03 2.24 0.42
CA THR A 199 17.06 3.16 -0.16
C THR A 199 16.22 2.49 -1.24
N CYS A 200 14.99 2.96 -1.39
CA CYS A 200 14.10 2.56 -2.46
C CYS A 200 13.10 3.69 -2.73
N SER A 201 12.34 3.57 -3.81
CA SER A 201 11.12 4.35 -4.01
C SER A 201 9.99 3.46 -4.54
N HIS A 202 8.73 3.90 -4.43
CA HIS A 202 7.60 3.12 -4.92
C HIS A 202 7.53 3.16 -6.45
N PHE A 203 7.81 4.33 -7.02
CA PHE A 203 7.81 4.55 -8.45
C PHE A 203 9.09 5.25 -8.92
N VAL A 204 9.45 4.99 -10.17
CA VAL A 204 10.44 5.76 -10.92
C VAL A 204 9.82 6.18 -12.26
N VAL A 205 9.99 7.44 -12.65
CA VAL A 205 9.61 7.95 -13.97
C VAL A 205 10.88 8.20 -14.77
N ASP A 206 11.04 7.50 -15.89
CA ASP A 206 12.19 7.68 -16.77
C ASP A 206 12.03 8.87 -17.73
N PRO A 207 13.07 9.27 -18.48
CA PRO A 207 12.99 10.42 -19.39
C PRO A 207 12.04 10.20 -20.58
N ALA A 208 11.67 8.95 -20.89
CA ALA A 208 10.67 8.65 -21.91
C ALA A 208 9.23 8.80 -21.37
N GLY A 209 9.06 9.09 -20.07
CA GLY A 209 7.77 9.18 -19.40
C GLY A 209 7.18 7.82 -19.05
N GLN A 210 7.95 6.74 -19.08
CA GLN A 210 7.50 5.43 -18.59
C GLN A 210 7.54 5.42 -17.06
N ILE A 211 6.43 4.98 -16.46
CA ILE A 211 6.31 4.83 -15.00
C ILE A 211 6.60 3.38 -14.65
N HIS A 212 7.61 3.17 -13.83
CA HIS A 212 8.00 1.87 -13.29
C HIS A 212 7.57 1.79 -11.83
N GLN A 213 6.85 0.74 -11.45
CA GLN A 213 6.50 0.44 -10.06
C GLN A 213 7.46 -0.60 -9.48
N LEU A 214 8.22 -0.19 -8.46
CA LEU A 214 9.33 -0.97 -7.90
C LEU A 214 8.96 -1.61 -6.56
N VAL A 215 8.13 -0.93 -5.75
CA VAL A 215 7.69 -1.40 -4.43
C VAL A 215 6.16 -1.40 -4.36
N PRO A 216 5.52 -2.49 -3.90
CA PRO A 216 4.08 -2.52 -3.64
C PRO A 216 3.64 -1.39 -2.69
N LEU A 217 2.51 -0.75 -3.00
CA LEU A 217 1.97 0.38 -2.23
C LEU A 217 1.56 0.07 -0.77
N GLY A 218 1.55 -1.21 -0.38
CA GLY A 218 1.33 -1.64 1.01
C GLY A 218 2.62 -1.86 1.82
N LEU A 219 3.80 -1.68 1.21
CA LEU A 219 5.09 -1.80 1.87
C LEU A 219 5.70 -0.42 2.06
N MET A 220 6.27 -0.20 3.25
CA MET A 220 7.07 0.98 3.52
C MET A 220 8.36 0.92 2.71
N CYS A 221 8.84 2.09 2.31
CA CYS A 221 10.05 2.22 1.53
C CYS A 221 10.88 3.40 2.06
N ARG A 222 12.21 3.25 2.05
CA ARG A 222 13.11 4.25 2.62
C ARG A 222 13.60 5.21 1.54
N HIS A 223 12.93 6.36 1.40
CA HIS A 223 13.30 7.45 0.50
C HIS A 223 13.40 8.82 1.20
N THR A 224 12.70 9.02 2.31
CA THR A 224 12.65 10.28 3.04
C THR A 224 12.54 10.00 4.54
N VAL A 225 13.68 10.02 5.23
CA VAL A 225 13.73 9.87 6.69
C VAL A 225 12.78 10.89 7.33
N GLY A 226 12.04 10.48 8.36
CA GLY A 226 10.97 11.28 8.96
C GLY A 226 9.59 11.11 8.32
N LEU A 227 9.50 10.62 7.08
CA LEU A 227 8.24 10.51 6.34
C LEU A 227 7.95 9.12 5.77
N ASN A 228 8.94 8.22 5.73
CA ASN A 228 8.80 6.89 5.14
C ASN A 228 7.56 6.13 5.66
N TRP A 229 7.16 6.35 6.92
CA TRP A 229 6.01 5.70 7.54
C TRP A 229 4.65 6.03 6.93
N THR A 230 4.53 7.13 6.17
CA THR A 230 3.26 7.63 5.62
C THR A 230 3.39 8.21 4.21
N ALA A 231 4.53 8.02 3.56
CA ALA A 231 4.81 8.63 2.27
C ALA A 231 4.93 7.61 1.14
N ILE A 232 4.45 8.00 -0.04
CA ILE A 232 4.76 7.35 -1.31
C ILE A 232 5.83 8.17 -2.03
N GLY A 233 7.03 7.60 -2.18
CA GLY A 233 8.09 8.18 -3.01
C GLY A 233 7.84 7.98 -4.52
N ILE A 234 8.15 9.01 -5.30
CA ILE A 234 8.25 9.00 -6.76
C ILE A 234 9.60 9.60 -7.14
N GLU A 235 10.42 8.82 -7.83
CA GLU A 235 11.75 9.21 -8.29
C GLU A 235 11.72 9.60 -9.76
N HIS A 236 12.41 10.68 -10.12
CA HIS A 236 12.57 11.07 -11.51
C HIS A 236 14.01 10.86 -11.94
N VAL A 237 14.22 10.08 -13.02
CA VAL A 237 15.54 9.91 -13.62
C VAL A 237 16.00 11.25 -14.18
N GLY A 238 17.10 11.78 -13.66
CA GLY A 238 17.59 13.10 -14.00
C GLY A 238 18.66 13.58 -13.04
N LEU A 239 19.33 14.66 -13.42
CA LEU A 239 20.43 15.26 -12.64
C LEU A 239 19.99 16.48 -11.82
N SER A 240 18.80 17.03 -12.08
CA SER A 240 18.24 18.17 -11.35
C SER A 240 16.73 18.24 -11.46
N ASP A 241 16.10 18.93 -10.52
CA ASP A 241 14.66 19.22 -10.55
C ASP A 241 14.27 20.11 -11.75
N GLY A 242 15.18 20.97 -12.20
CA GLY A 242 15.04 21.75 -13.44
C GLY A 242 14.93 20.87 -14.69
N GLN A 243 15.71 19.79 -14.78
CA GLN A 243 15.62 18.83 -15.89
C GLN A 243 14.26 18.14 -15.92
N VAL A 244 13.79 17.67 -14.76
CA VAL A 244 12.48 17.02 -14.63
C VAL A 244 11.34 17.95 -15.03
N MET A 245 11.40 19.21 -14.59
CA MET A 245 10.39 20.22 -14.95
C MET A 245 10.45 20.65 -16.42
N GLY A 246 11.60 20.50 -17.07
CA GLY A 246 11.81 20.83 -18.49
C GLY A 246 11.45 19.71 -19.45
N ASP A 247 11.43 18.46 -18.98
CA ASP A 247 11.08 17.29 -19.78
C ASP A 247 9.55 17.10 -19.82
N ARG A 248 8.96 17.31 -21.00
CA ARG A 248 7.51 17.26 -21.19
C ARG A 248 6.94 15.86 -20.96
N ALA A 249 7.64 14.81 -21.39
CA ALA A 249 7.14 13.45 -21.29
C ALA A 249 7.19 12.96 -19.84
N GLN A 250 8.34 13.19 -19.19
CA GLN A 250 8.54 12.84 -17.80
C GLN A 250 7.60 13.62 -16.87
N LEU A 251 7.46 14.95 -17.06
CA LEU A 251 6.54 15.76 -16.26
C LEU A 251 5.08 15.33 -16.47
N ALA A 252 4.64 15.07 -17.71
CA ALA A 252 3.27 14.64 -17.97
C ALA A 252 2.95 13.28 -17.30
N ALA A 253 3.89 12.33 -17.33
CA ALA A 253 3.76 11.05 -16.67
C ALA A 253 3.70 11.18 -15.14
N SER A 254 4.61 11.98 -14.57
CA SER A 254 4.64 12.32 -13.14
C SER A 254 3.31 12.91 -12.67
N LEU A 255 2.79 13.94 -13.36
CA LEU A 255 1.54 14.58 -12.98
C LEU A 255 0.35 13.60 -13.03
N LYS A 256 0.26 12.73 -14.05
CA LYS A 256 -0.79 11.70 -14.13
C LYS A 256 -0.70 10.70 -12.99
N LEU A 257 0.51 10.22 -12.69
CA LEU A 257 0.77 9.31 -11.56
C LEU A 257 0.35 9.96 -10.23
N THR A 258 0.78 11.19 -10.00
CA THR A 258 0.48 11.92 -8.77
C THR A 258 -1.01 12.25 -8.66
N CYS A 259 -1.70 12.60 -9.75
CA CYS A 259 -3.16 12.75 -9.73
C CYS A 259 -3.86 11.45 -9.34
N TRP A 260 -3.46 10.31 -9.91
CA TRP A 260 -4.04 9.00 -9.59
C TRP A 260 -3.81 8.62 -8.12
N LEU A 261 -2.58 8.78 -7.61
CA LEU A 261 -2.25 8.47 -6.21
C LEU A 261 -3.02 9.36 -5.24
N ARG A 262 -3.13 10.65 -5.54
CA ARG A 262 -3.95 11.58 -4.75
C ARG A 262 -5.41 11.18 -4.72
N SER A 263 -5.99 10.86 -5.87
CA SER A 263 -7.37 10.39 -6.00
C SER A 263 -7.60 9.07 -5.24
N ARG A 264 -6.64 8.14 -5.34
CA ARG A 264 -6.70 6.81 -4.69
C ARG A 264 -6.67 6.91 -3.16
N TYR A 265 -5.85 7.79 -2.61
CA TYR A 265 -5.60 7.87 -1.17
C TYR A 265 -6.17 9.13 -0.49
N GLY A 266 -6.84 10.01 -1.24
CA GLY A 266 -7.35 11.27 -0.70
C GLY A 266 -6.25 12.27 -0.31
N ILE A 267 -5.08 12.21 -0.94
CA ILE A 267 -3.93 13.05 -0.58
C ILE A 267 -4.13 14.49 -1.08
N ALA A 268 -4.17 15.43 -0.14
CA ALA A 268 -4.33 16.85 -0.43
C ALA A 268 -3.16 17.39 -1.28
N LEU A 269 -3.42 18.36 -2.15
CA LEU A 269 -2.39 18.96 -3.01
C LEU A 269 -1.19 19.50 -2.21
N ARG A 270 -1.44 20.05 -1.02
CA ARG A 270 -0.40 20.56 -0.10
C ARG A 270 0.53 19.46 0.45
N ASN A 271 0.10 18.21 0.41
CA ASN A 271 0.87 17.05 0.87
C ASN A 271 1.59 16.33 -0.30
N VAL A 272 1.58 16.93 -1.51
CA VAL A 272 2.54 16.58 -2.55
C VAL A 272 3.72 17.53 -2.40
N ILE A 273 4.82 16.98 -1.90
CA ILE A 273 5.98 17.74 -1.49
C ILE A 273 7.22 17.26 -2.24
N GLY A 274 8.22 18.11 -2.34
CA GLY A 274 9.55 17.69 -2.74
C GLY A 274 10.33 17.17 -1.55
N HIS A 275 11.38 16.39 -1.78
CA HIS A 275 12.24 15.90 -0.70
C HIS A 275 12.77 17.05 0.17
N ASN A 276 13.14 18.19 -0.43
CA ASN A 276 13.60 19.38 0.29
C ASN A 276 12.57 20.02 1.23
N GLU A 277 11.28 19.74 1.05
CA GLU A 277 10.19 20.22 1.91
C GLU A 277 9.87 19.25 3.06
N SER A 278 10.62 18.15 3.21
CA SER A 278 10.32 17.08 4.18
C SER A 278 10.15 17.57 5.62
N LEU A 279 11.03 18.45 6.10
CA LEU A 279 11.01 18.96 7.47
C LEU A 279 9.84 19.90 7.78
N SER A 280 9.21 20.50 6.77
CA SER A 280 8.04 21.38 6.96
C SER A 280 6.71 20.63 6.86
N SER A 281 6.74 19.34 6.54
CA SER A 281 5.55 18.49 6.53
C SER A 281 5.01 18.30 7.95
N PRO A 282 3.70 18.48 8.21
CA PRO A 282 3.11 18.18 9.51
C PRO A 282 3.14 16.69 9.87
N TYR A 283 3.46 15.84 8.89
CA TYR A 283 3.61 14.39 9.07
C TYR A 283 5.05 13.97 9.39
N HIS A 284 6.01 14.91 9.39
CA HIS A 284 7.40 14.59 9.69
C HIS A 284 7.54 14.12 11.15
N HIS A 285 8.01 12.90 11.34
CA HIS A 285 8.23 12.30 12.65
C HIS A 285 9.54 11.52 12.62
N GLU A 286 10.52 11.90 13.44
CA GLU A 286 11.81 11.21 13.52
C GLU A 286 12.33 11.16 14.96
N ARG A 287 12.46 9.95 15.50
CA ARG A 287 12.92 9.69 16.87
C ARG A 287 14.44 9.71 17.00
N VAL A 288 15.18 9.37 15.95
CA VAL A 288 16.64 9.36 15.94
C VAL A 288 17.17 10.78 15.91
N ALA A 289 17.75 11.24 17.03
CA ALA A 289 18.16 12.63 17.25
C ALA A 289 19.05 13.19 16.12
N ARG A 290 20.06 12.41 15.67
CA ARG A 290 21.01 12.85 14.62
C ARG A 290 20.33 13.10 13.26
N LEU A 291 19.17 12.52 13.00
CA LEU A 291 18.48 12.54 11.70
C LEU A 291 17.26 13.47 11.68
N ARG A 292 16.83 13.98 12.85
CA ARG A 292 15.58 14.72 13.01
C ARG A 292 15.47 15.99 12.17
N HIS A 293 16.61 16.57 11.80
CA HIS A 293 16.70 17.81 11.03
C HIS A 293 17.40 17.63 9.69
N GLN A 294 17.50 16.39 9.20
CA GLN A 294 18.14 16.09 7.93
C GLN A 294 17.12 16.09 6.79
N THR A 295 17.51 16.70 5.67
CA THR A 295 16.76 16.70 4.42
C THR A 295 17.73 16.74 3.25
N HIS A 296 17.24 16.45 2.04
CA HIS A 296 18.01 16.59 0.80
C HIS A 296 17.66 17.89 0.05
N GLY A 297 18.48 18.21 -0.96
CA GLY A 297 18.40 19.46 -1.74
C GLY A 297 17.64 19.34 -3.07
N ASP A 298 17.11 18.17 -3.40
CA ASP A 298 16.33 17.91 -4.60
C ASP A 298 14.86 18.30 -4.43
N MET A 299 14.18 18.55 -5.56
CA MET A 299 12.79 19.02 -5.61
C MET A 299 12.54 20.19 -4.66
N ARG A 300 13.26 21.29 -4.86
CA ARG A 300 13.23 22.47 -3.98
C ARG A 300 11.85 23.10 -3.93
N HIS A 301 11.57 23.85 -2.86
CA HIS A 301 10.29 24.56 -2.68
C HIS A 301 9.84 25.37 -3.91
N ALA A 302 10.76 26.11 -4.55
CA ALA A 302 10.46 26.89 -5.76
C ALA A 302 10.04 26.00 -6.95
N THR A 303 10.65 24.82 -7.10
CA THR A 303 10.26 23.82 -8.09
C THR A 303 8.91 23.22 -7.76
N MET A 304 8.70 22.84 -6.51
CA MET A 304 7.44 22.25 -6.05
C MET A 304 6.25 23.21 -6.11
N THR A 305 6.48 24.51 -6.01
CA THR A 305 5.46 25.53 -6.28
C THR A 305 4.98 25.46 -7.74
N ARG A 306 5.90 25.34 -8.69
CA ARG A 306 5.59 25.17 -10.12
C ARG A 306 4.96 23.80 -10.41
N TYR A 307 5.48 22.74 -9.81
CA TYR A 307 4.96 21.39 -9.93
C TYR A 307 3.51 21.30 -9.44
N ARG A 308 3.21 21.78 -8.21
CA ARG A 308 1.84 21.81 -7.68
C ARG A 308 0.90 22.69 -8.50
N ALA A 309 1.39 23.78 -9.09
CA ALA A 309 0.59 24.58 -10.02
C ALA A 309 0.25 23.81 -11.30
N ALA A 310 1.20 23.04 -11.85
CA ALA A 310 0.94 22.15 -12.98
C ALA A 310 -0.02 21.01 -12.61
N LEU A 311 0.13 20.45 -11.41
CA LEU A 311 -0.70 19.38 -10.88
C LEU A 311 -2.15 19.83 -10.65
N ARG A 312 -2.38 21.06 -10.17
CA ARG A 312 -3.73 21.63 -10.06
C ARG A 312 -4.44 21.64 -11.41
N ARG A 313 -3.73 22.09 -12.47
CA ARG A 313 -4.26 22.09 -13.85
C ARG A 313 -4.50 20.67 -14.38
N ALA A 314 -3.57 19.75 -14.13
CA ALA A 314 -3.63 18.39 -14.65
C ALA A 314 -4.71 17.53 -13.97
N CYS A 315 -4.96 17.70 -12.67
CA CYS A 315 -5.94 16.90 -11.94
C CYS A 315 -7.37 17.43 -11.99
N GLY A 316 -7.63 18.56 -12.69
CA GLY A 316 -8.96 19.15 -12.79
C GLY A 316 -9.53 19.66 -11.46
N ALA A 317 -8.69 20.32 -10.64
CA ALA A 317 -9.07 20.87 -9.33
C ALA A 317 -9.09 22.40 -9.30
#